data_AF-A0A6C0BE02-F1
#
_entry.id   AF-A0A6C0BE02-F1
#
_cell.length_a   1.000
_cell.length_b   1.000
_cell.length_c   1.000
_cell.angle_alpha   90.00
_cell.angle_beta   90.00
_cell.angle_gamma   90.00
#
_symmetry.space_group_name_H-M   'P 1'
#
loop_
_entity.id
_entity.type
_entity.pdbx_description
1 polymer ?
#
loop_
_entity_poly.entity_id
_entity_poly.type
_entity_poly.pdbx_seq_one_letter_code
_entity_poly.pdbx_strand_id
1 'polypeptide(L)'
;MNNITLEQISENDMTEKQKILFDRKLSVDAIPDLDLLTTNVCDILEYLDNPSTVKMLKNNSDIVERTLNNKYADTVPYSILKLLLDRENIVENTKMLISLFERLNDAKTGKKDLVELEKEYAIEMQKKYKIDEIYNKLAQTTNIDMKVKN
;
A
#
# COMPACT_ATOMS: atom_id res chain seq x y z
N MET A 1 -16.72 -30.32 -8.72
CA MET A 1 -15.54 -29.44 -8.57
C MET A 1 -15.80 -28.23 -9.44
N ASN A 2 -16.29 -27.14 -8.86
CA ASN A 2 -16.59 -25.93 -9.61
C ASN A 2 -15.34 -25.05 -9.61
N ASN A 3 -14.74 -24.92 -10.79
CA ASN A 3 -13.72 -23.91 -11.07
C ASN A 3 -14.41 -22.55 -10.99
N ILE A 4 -14.12 -21.78 -9.94
CA ILE A 4 -14.50 -20.38 -9.86
C ILE A 4 -13.45 -19.61 -10.67
N THR A 5 -13.81 -19.21 -11.88
CA THR A 5 -13.04 -18.25 -12.68
C THR A 5 -13.20 -16.86 -12.05
N LEU A 6 -12.09 -16.12 -11.96
CA LEU A 6 -11.95 -14.76 -11.39
C LEU A 6 -12.69 -13.66 -12.19
N GLU A 7 -13.65 -14.01 -13.04
CA GLU A 7 -14.31 -13.07 -13.97
C GLU A 7 -15.59 -12.42 -13.43
N GLN A 8 -15.94 -12.60 -12.15
CA GLN A 8 -17.22 -12.10 -11.63
C GLN A 8 -17.11 -11.29 -10.33
N ILE A 9 -16.13 -10.41 -10.22
CA ILE A 9 -16.38 -9.16 -9.47
C ILE A 9 -17.04 -8.22 -10.47
N SER A 10 -18.37 -8.33 -10.53
CA SER A 10 -19.24 -7.48 -11.34
C SER A 10 -19.00 -6.02 -10.98
N GLU A 11 -18.83 -5.15 -11.98
CA GLU A 11 -18.71 -3.68 -11.82
C GLU A 11 -19.86 -3.06 -10.99
N ASN A 12 -20.93 -3.82 -10.74
CA ASN A 12 -22.08 -3.41 -9.94
C ASN A 12 -21.86 -3.49 -8.42
N ASP A 13 -20.83 -4.20 -7.94
CA ASP A 13 -20.59 -4.38 -6.50
C ASP A 13 -19.60 -3.36 -5.90
N MET A 14 -19.04 -2.49 -6.74
CA MET A 14 -18.15 -1.42 -6.30
C MET A 14 -18.91 -0.16 -5.92
N THR A 15 -18.65 0.36 -4.72
CA THR A 15 -19.11 1.68 -4.30
C THR A 15 -18.58 2.78 -5.24
N GLU A 16 -19.31 3.89 -5.39
CA GLU A 16 -18.89 5.06 -6.17
C GLU A 16 -17.44 5.51 -5.85
N LYS A 17 -17.03 5.46 -4.59
CA LYS A 17 -15.65 5.76 -4.18
C LYS A 17 -14.62 4.77 -4.73
N GLN A 18 -14.98 3.49 -4.84
CA GLN A 18 -14.14 2.46 -5.46
C GLN A 18 -14.10 2.63 -6.98
N LYS A 19 -15.22 2.97 -7.63
CA LYS A 19 -15.27 3.28 -9.08
C LYS A 19 -14.39 4.48 -9.45
N ILE A 20 -14.43 5.56 -8.68
CA ILE A 20 -13.58 6.75 -8.88
C ILE A 20 -12.08 6.43 -8.71
N LEU A 21 -11.73 5.44 -7.87
CA LEU A 21 -10.36 4.93 -7.74
C LEU A 21 -9.92 4.14 -8.98
N PHE A 22 -10.82 3.34 -9.58
CA PHE A 22 -10.58 2.57 -10.80
C PHE A 22 -10.52 3.42 -12.08
N ASP A 23 -11.23 4.55 -12.14
CA ASP A 23 -11.24 5.45 -13.29
C ASP A 23 -10.01 6.38 -13.38
N ARG A 24 -9.06 6.25 -12.44
CA ARG A 24 -7.75 6.88 -12.61
C ARG A 24 -7.04 6.17 -13.76
N LYS A 25 -6.77 6.91 -14.84
CA LYS A 25 -5.98 6.42 -15.96
C LYS A 25 -4.57 6.06 -15.47
N LEU A 26 -4.36 4.78 -15.13
CA LEU A 26 -3.06 4.24 -14.74
C LEU A 26 -2.09 4.50 -15.90
N SER A 27 -1.05 5.26 -15.63
CA SER A 27 0.01 5.51 -16.60
C SER A 27 1.35 5.15 -15.98
N VAL A 28 2.18 4.46 -16.75
CA VAL A 28 3.58 4.21 -16.42
C VAL A 28 4.35 5.51 -16.23
N ASP A 29 3.93 6.61 -16.88
CA ASP A 29 4.52 7.94 -16.69
C ASP A 29 4.26 8.53 -15.29
N ALA A 30 3.24 8.03 -14.59
CA ALA A 30 2.94 8.43 -13.22
C ALA A 30 3.78 7.68 -12.17
N ILE A 31 4.56 6.67 -12.59
CA ILE A 31 5.49 5.96 -11.72
C ILE A 31 6.67 6.89 -11.43
N PRO A 32 7.00 7.16 -10.15
CA PRO A 32 8.14 8.01 -9.82
C PRO A 32 9.46 7.43 -10.35
N ASP A 33 10.52 8.24 -10.27
CA ASP A 33 11.87 7.71 -10.43
C ASP A 33 12.15 6.71 -9.30
N LEU A 34 12.19 5.42 -9.67
CA LEU A 34 12.33 4.32 -8.72
C LEU A 34 13.74 4.23 -8.14
N ASP A 35 14.76 4.67 -8.88
CA ASP A 35 16.13 4.70 -8.38
C ASP A 35 16.24 5.77 -7.29
N LEU A 36 15.77 6.99 -7.60
CA LEU A 36 15.73 8.09 -6.63
C LEU A 36 14.86 7.75 -5.41
N LEU A 37 13.68 7.16 -5.62
CA LEU A 37 12.80 6.75 -4.52
C LEU A 37 13.47 5.71 -3.63
N THR A 38 14.11 4.70 -4.22
CA THR A 38 14.81 3.65 -3.47
C THR A 38 15.97 4.23 -2.66
N THR A 39 16.80 5.08 -3.26
CA THR A 39 17.89 5.78 -2.55
C THR A 39 17.36 6.58 -1.37
N ASN A 40 16.29 7.37 -1.57
CA ASN A 40 15.71 8.15 -0.48
C ASN A 40 15.13 7.27 0.64
N VAL A 41 14.52 6.13 0.31
CA VAL A 41 14.04 5.17 1.32
C VAL A 41 15.20 4.60 2.12
N CYS A 42 16.32 4.23 1.48
CA CYS A 42 17.53 3.78 2.17
C CYS A 42 18.09 4.86 3.10
N ASP A 43 18.22 6.10 2.62
CA ASP A 43 18.68 7.24 3.44
C ASP A 43 17.80 7.46 4.67
N ILE A 44 16.48 7.32 4.51
CA ILE A 44 15.53 7.44 5.62
C ILE A 44 15.74 6.31 6.63
N LEU A 45 15.87 5.07 6.18
CA LEU A 45 16.11 3.92 7.06
C LEU A 45 17.41 4.08 7.85
N GLU A 46 18.50 4.48 7.18
CA GLU A 46 19.78 4.77 7.84
C GLU A 46 19.65 5.89 8.88
N TYR A 47 18.95 6.97 8.54
CA TYR A 47 18.68 8.06 9.46
C TYR A 47 17.86 7.61 10.68
N LEU A 48 16.84 6.76 10.48
CA LEU A 48 15.99 6.22 11.54
C LEU A 48 16.75 5.27 12.46
N ASP A 49 17.75 4.55 11.96
CA ASP A 49 18.58 3.64 12.76
C ASP A 49 19.75 4.33 13.47
N ASN A 50 20.01 5.61 13.18
CA ASN A 50 20.97 6.40 13.94
C ASN A 50 20.58 6.45 15.43
N PRO A 51 21.49 6.14 16.37
CA PRO A 51 21.19 6.12 17.80
C PRO A 51 20.60 7.43 18.36
N SER A 52 20.98 8.57 17.79
CA SER A 52 20.46 9.88 18.18
C SER A 52 19.00 10.04 17.74
N THR A 53 18.68 9.62 16.50
CA THR A 53 17.32 9.61 15.97
C THR A 53 16.43 8.64 16.73
N VAL A 54 16.93 7.43 17.06
CA VAL A 54 16.20 6.45 17.88
C VAL A 54 15.81 7.04 19.24
N LYS A 55 16.68 7.82 19.86
CA LYS A 55 16.36 8.54 21.10
C LYS A 55 15.33 9.66 20.87
N MET A 56 15.45 10.40 19.77
CA MET A 56 14.48 11.45 19.42
C MET A 56 13.10 10.88 19.14
N LEU A 57 12.99 9.73 18.46
CA LEU A 57 11.71 9.07 18.18
C LEU A 57 10.92 8.73 19.44
N LYS A 58 11.60 8.37 20.53
CA LYS A 58 10.94 8.04 21.81
C LYS A 58 10.33 9.26 22.50
N ASN A 59 10.91 10.44 22.31
CA ASN A 59 10.55 11.64 23.07
C ASN A 59 9.85 12.70 22.21
N ASN A 60 10.07 12.70 20.90
CA ASN A 60 9.69 13.75 19.95
C ASN A 60 9.48 13.17 18.53
N SER A 61 8.68 12.11 18.39
CA SER A 61 8.38 11.47 17.10
C SER A 61 7.90 12.46 16.04
N ASP A 62 7.07 13.42 16.43
CA ASP A 62 6.47 14.41 15.52
C ASP A 62 7.53 15.32 14.87
N ILE A 63 8.61 15.63 15.59
CA ILE A 63 9.71 16.44 15.07
C ILE A 63 10.45 15.65 13.99
N VAL A 64 10.71 14.37 14.24
CA VAL A 64 11.36 13.47 13.28
C VAL A 64 10.49 13.33 12.02
N GLU A 65 9.19 13.08 12.19
CA GLU A 65 8.24 12.98 11.09
C GLU A 65 8.20 14.26 10.23
N ARG A 66 8.05 15.43 10.86
CA ARG A 66 8.04 16.72 10.14
C ARG A 66 9.36 16.98 9.42
N THR A 67 10.47 16.65 10.04
CA THR A 67 11.80 16.84 9.44
C THR A 67 11.95 16.00 8.18
N LEU A 68 11.58 14.72 8.24
CA LEU A 68 11.62 13.83 7.09
C LEU A 68 10.62 14.22 6.01
N ASN A 69 9.38 14.57 6.39
CA ASN A 69 8.38 15.02 5.45
C ASN A 69 8.85 16.29 4.71
N ASN A 70 9.41 17.27 5.41
CA ASN A 70 9.92 18.48 4.77
C ASN A 70 11.12 18.21 3.86
N LYS A 71 12.00 17.26 4.23
CA LYS A 71 13.20 16.93 3.43
C LYS A 71 12.86 16.15 2.16
N TYR A 72 11.85 15.29 2.21
CA TYR A 72 11.54 14.32 1.16
C TYR A 72 10.15 14.51 0.51
N ALA A 73 9.44 15.60 0.79
CA ALA A 73 8.06 15.84 0.33
C ALA A 73 7.87 15.65 -1.18
N ASP A 74 8.85 16.06 -1.97
CA ASP A 74 8.77 16.04 -3.43
C ASP A 74 9.13 14.67 -4.04
N THR A 75 9.79 13.81 -3.27
CA THR A 75 10.42 12.58 -3.78
C THR A 75 9.88 11.31 -3.15
N VAL A 76 9.37 11.37 -1.93
CA VAL A 76 8.86 10.22 -1.19
C VAL A 76 7.40 10.48 -0.82
N PRO A 77 6.45 9.70 -1.35
CA PRO A 77 5.06 9.76 -0.93
C PRO A 77 4.92 9.64 0.59
N TYR A 78 4.11 10.51 1.19
CA TYR A 78 3.93 10.55 2.64
C TYR A 78 3.44 9.21 3.23
N SER A 79 2.68 8.41 2.47
CA SER A 79 2.29 7.06 2.87
C SER A 79 3.49 6.11 3.06
N ILE A 80 4.50 6.20 2.18
CA ILE A 80 5.76 5.45 2.34
C ILE A 80 6.48 5.93 3.60
N LEU A 81 6.54 7.24 3.83
CA LEU A 81 7.15 7.78 5.04
C LEU A 81 6.47 7.26 6.32
N LYS A 82 5.14 7.18 6.34
CA LYS A 82 4.40 6.62 7.48
C LYS A 82 4.72 5.14 7.73
N LEU A 83 4.87 4.34 6.67
CA LEU A 83 5.28 2.94 6.80
C LEU A 83 6.69 2.81 7.38
N LEU A 84 7.61 3.70 7.00
CA LEU A 84 8.98 3.70 7.52
C LEU A 84 9.07 4.17 8.98
N LEU A 85 8.14 5.02 9.42
CA LEU A 85 8.09 5.50 10.81
C LEU A 85 7.45 4.49 11.78
N ASP A 86 6.71 3.51 11.28
CA ASP A 86 6.17 2.40 12.08
C ASP A 86 7.29 1.40 12.43
N ARG A 87 7.94 1.65 13.58
CA ARG A 87 9.09 0.87 14.07
C ARG A 87 8.75 -0.57 14.43
N GLU A 88 7.51 -0.84 14.85
CA GLU A 88 7.10 -2.19 15.25
C GLU A 88 7.04 -3.11 14.04
N ASN A 89 6.63 -2.57 12.89
CA ASN A 89 6.46 -3.32 11.65
C ASN A 89 7.51 -3.00 10.59
N ILE A 90 8.60 -2.29 10.93
CA ILE A 90 9.54 -1.74 9.95
C ILE A 90 10.13 -2.77 8.98
N VAL A 91 10.44 -3.97 9.47
CA VAL A 91 10.96 -5.07 8.64
C VAL A 91 9.92 -5.52 7.62
N GLU A 92 8.68 -5.66 8.04
CA GLU A 92 7.59 -6.10 7.17
C GLU A 92 7.17 -5.01 6.19
N ASN A 93 7.14 -3.76 6.65
CA ASN A 93 6.88 -2.58 5.82
C ASN A 93 7.96 -2.42 4.75
N THR A 94 9.23 -2.63 5.10
CA THR A 94 10.35 -2.58 4.14
C THR A 94 10.23 -3.67 3.08
N LYS A 95 9.88 -4.90 3.45
CA LYS A 95 9.63 -5.98 2.48
C LYS A 95 8.48 -5.64 1.53
N MET A 96 7.40 -5.07 2.07
CA MET A 96 6.26 -4.63 1.27
C MET A 96 6.64 -3.52 0.28
N LEU A 97 7.48 -2.57 0.70
CA LEU A 97 8.01 -1.52 -0.18
C LEU A 97 8.91 -2.08 -1.28
N ILE A 98 9.79 -3.04 -0.96
CA ILE A 98 10.62 -3.71 -1.96
C ILE A 98 9.74 -4.41 -3.01
N SER A 99 8.75 -5.20 -2.57
CA SER A 99 7.82 -5.87 -3.50
C SER A 99 7.05 -4.87 -4.37
N LEU A 100 6.63 -3.74 -3.80
CA LEU A 100 6.00 -2.66 -4.55
C LEU A 100 6.94 -2.09 -5.62
N PHE A 101 8.20 -1.81 -5.29
CA PHE A 101 9.18 -1.24 -6.22
C PHE A 101 9.51 -2.21 -7.36
N GLU A 102 9.63 -3.50 -7.07
CA GLU A 102 9.82 -4.55 -8.09
C GLU A 102 8.63 -4.58 -9.07
N ARG A 103 7.40 -4.55 -8.56
CA ARG A 103 6.18 -4.52 -9.37
C ARG A 103 6.11 -3.26 -10.24
N LEU A 104 6.39 -2.09 -9.68
CA LEU A 104 6.42 -0.83 -10.44
C LEU A 104 7.51 -0.83 -11.51
N ASN A 105 8.66 -1.47 -11.24
CA ASN A 105 9.73 -1.61 -12.23
C ASN A 105 9.32 -2.55 -13.38
N ASP A 106 8.63 -3.66 -13.07
CA ASP A 106 8.10 -4.56 -14.09
C ASP A 106 7.06 -3.85 -14.99
N ALA A 107 6.23 -2.97 -14.42
CA ALA A 107 5.35 -2.10 -15.20
C ALA A 107 6.13 -1.13 -16.09
N LYS A 108 7.10 -0.41 -15.52
CA LYS A 108 7.90 0.62 -16.22
C LYS A 108 8.74 0.03 -17.37
N THR A 109 9.16 -1.22 -17.24
CA THR A 109 9.90 -1.97 -18.27
C THR A 109 9.00 -2.71 -19.27
N GLY A 110 7.68 -2.62 -19.12
CA GLY A 110 6.70 -3.25 -20.01
C GLY A 110 6.61 -4.78 -19.87
N LYS A 111 7.16 -5.35 -18.79
CA LYS A 111 7.06 -6.80 -18.52
C LYS A 111 5.66 -7.21 -18.06
N LYS A 112 4.96 -6.31 -17.36
CA LYS A 112 3.60 -6.53 -16.84
C LYS A 112 2.76 -5.29 -17.03
N ASP A 113 1.46 -5.48 -17.21
CA ASP A 113 0.49 -4.40 -17.26
C ASP A 113 0.16 -3.87 -15.84
N LEU A 114 -0.09 -2.55 -15.73
CA LEU A 114 -0.39 -1.93 -14.44
C LEU A 114 -1.71 -2.43 -13.82
N VAL A 115 -2.73 -2.69 -14.65
CA VAL A 115 -4.02 -3.20 -14.19
C VAL A 115 -3.87 -4.62 -13.66
N GLU A 116 -3.05 -5.45 -14.32
CA GLU A 116 -2.75 -6.80 -13.84
C GLU A 116 -2.00 -6.78 -12.51
N LEU A 117 -0.99 -5.92 -12.38
CA LEU A 117 -0.23 -5.76 -11.14
C LEU A 117 -1.08 -5.28 -9.97
N GLU A 118 -2.00 -4.33 -10.20
CA GLU A 118 -2.94 -3.88 -9.19
C GLU A 118 -3.86 -5.01 -8.71
N LYS A 119 -4.40 -5.81 -9.65
CA LYS A 119 -5.24 -6.97 -9.32
C LYS A 119 -4.48 -8.01 -8.51
N GLU A 120 -3.26 -8.35 -8.92
CA GLU A 120 -2.40 -9.29 -8.18
C GLU A 120 -2.16 -8.80 -6.74
N TYR A 121 -1.83 -7.52 -6.59
CA TYR A 121 -1.57 -6.91 -5.29
C TYR A 121 -2.82 -6.88 -4.40
N ALA A 122 -3.99 -6.54 -4.96
CA ALA A 122 -5.24 -6.55 -4.22
C ALA A 122 -5.57 -7.96 -3.69
N ILE A 123 -5.39 -9.00 -4.50
CA ILE A 123 -5.59 -10.40 -4.10
C ILE A 123 -4.61 -10.81 -3.00
N GLU A 124 -3.34 -10.41 -3.11
CA GLU A 124 -2.31 -10.68 -2.10
C GLU A 124 -2.69 -10.04 -0.75
N MET A 125 -3.10 -8.78 -0.76
CA MET A 125 -3.52 -8.05 0.44
C MET A 125 -4.78 -8.65 1.07
N GLN A 126 -5.77 -9.07 0.27
CA GLN A 126 -6.94 -9.78 0.79
C GLN A 126 -6.57 -11.07 1.52
N LYS A 127 -5.64 -11.86 0.95
CA LYS A 127 -5.15 -13.08 1.59
C LYS A 127 -4.37 -12.78 2.87
N LYS A 128 -3.49 -11.77 2.84
CA LYS A 128 -2.63 -11.39 3.98
C LYS A 128 -3.44 -10.89 5.18
N TYR A 129 -4.43 -10.04 4.93
CA TYR A 129 -5.23 -9.43 6.00
C TYR A 129 -6.55 -10.14 6.27
N LYS A 130 -6.82 -11.27 5.59
CA LYS A 130 -8.07 -12.02 5.67
C LYS A 130 -9.29 -11.08 5.66
N ILE A 131 -9.33 -10.16 4.72
CA ILE A 131 -10.31 -9.07 4.70
C ILE A 131 -11.74 -9.63 4.81
N ASP A 132 -12.00 -10.79 4.22
CA ASP A 132 -13.28 -11.51 4.33
C ASP A 132 -13.63 -11.94 5.76
N GLU A 133 -12.67 -12.40 6.57
CA GLU A 133 -12.90 -12.73 7.99
C GLU A 133 -13.20 -11.48 8.82
N ILE A 134 -12.56 -10.35 8.51
CA ILE A 134 -12.81 -9.06 9.19
C ILE A 134 -14.19 -8.52 8.81
N TYR A 135 -14.54 -8.57 7.51
CA TYR A 135 -15.83 -8.13 7.01
C TYR A 135 -16.97 -8.99 7.59
N ASN A 136 -16.78 -10.31 7.64
CA ASN A 136 -17.74 -11.23 8.27
C ASN A 136 -17.87 -11.01 9.78
N LYS A 137 -16.78 -10.72 10.50
CA LYS A 137 -16.83 -10.38 11.94
C LYS A 137 -17.52 -9.04 12.20
N LEU A 138 -17.32 -8.05 11.33
CA LEU A 138 -18.02 -6.75 11.40
C LEU A 138 -19.51 -6.90 11.06
N ALA A 139 -19.86 -7.70 10.05
CA ALA A 139 -21.24 -8.00 9.70
C ALA A 139 -21.99 -8.82 10.79
N GLN A 140 -21.28 -9.63 11.58
CA GLN A 140 -21.87 -10.37 12.71
C GLN A 140 -22.00 -9.51 13.98
N THR A 141 -21.15 -8.51 14.17
CA THR A 141 -21.18 -7.61 15.35
C THR A 141 -22.10 -6.41 15.16
N THR A 142 -22.37 -6.04 13.91
CA THR A 142 -23.38 -5.06 13.52
C THR A 142 -24.57 -5.83 12.98
N ASN A 143 -25.67 -5.99 13.73
CA ASN A 143 -26.94 -6.54 13.23
C ASN A 143 -27.48 -5.66 12.08
N ILE A 144 -26.89 -5.75 10.89
CA ILE A 144 -27.41 -5.16 9.67
C ILE A 144 -27.89 -6.33 8.84
N ASP A 145 -29.19 -6.59 8.98
CA ASP A 145 -29.99 -7.45 8.13
C ASP A 145 -29.91 -6.94 6.68
N MET A 146 -28.85 -7.29 5.95
CA MET A 146 -28.81 -7.12 4.50
C MET A 146 -29.32 -8.40 3.88
N LYS A 147 -30.65 -8.43 3.68
CA LYS A 147 -31.32 -9.39 2.80
C LYS A 147 -30.64 -9.37 1.44
N VAL A 148 -29.83 -10.40 1.17
CA VAL A 148 -29.45 -10.77 -0.19
C VAL A 148 -30.74 -11.21 -0.89
N LYS A 149 -31.27 -10.40 -1.80
CA LYS A 149 -32.33 -10.82 -2.70
C LYS A 149 -31.68 -11.60 -3.85
N ASN A 150 -32.14 -12.84 -4.00
CA ASN A 150 -31.84 -13.78 -5.09
C ASN A 150 -31.97 -13.16 -6.48
#